data_AF-A0AAV5GJK7-F1
#
_entry.id   AF-A0AAV5GJK7-F1
#
_cell.length_a   1.000
_cell.length_b   1.000
_cell.length_c   1.000
_cell.angle_alpha   90.00
_cell.angle_beta   90.00
_cell.angle_gamma   90.00
#
_symmetry.space_group_name_H-M   'P 1'
#
loop_
_entity.id
_entity.type
_entity.pdbx_description
1 polymer ?
#
loop_
_entity_poly.entity_id
_entity_poly.type
_entity_poly.pdbx_seq_one_letter_code
_entity_poly.pdbx_strand_id
1 'polypeptide(L)' 'MASHYAIMNGIGLFAISQHPVYSKRLAGPLIIAGTTLFSGSIFALLLYREKMGSFARVVGPTTPIGGLLMIGGYLSLLF' A
#
# COMPACT_ATOMS: atom_id res chain seq x y z
N MET A 1 -9.46 -5.41 -27.24
CA MET A 1 -8.74 -6.68 -26.99
C MET A 1 -7.67 -6.53 -25.90
N ALA A 2 -6.73 -5.58 -25.97
CA ALA A 2 -5.65 -5.42 -24.97
C ALA A 2 -6.13 -5.26 -23.50
N SER A 3 -7.19 -4.49 -23.27
CA SER A 3 -7.79 -4.32 -21.93
C SER A 3 -8.29 -5.62 -21.33
N HIS A 4 -8.93 -6.48 -22.14
CA HIS A 4 -9.45 -7.76 -21.68
C HIS A 4 -8.32 -8.72 -21.29
N TYR A 5 -7.23 -8.75 -22.06
CA TYR A 5 -6.03 -9.51 -21.70
C TYR A 5 -5.40 -9.05 -20.39
N ALA A 6 -5.29 -7.73 -20.17
CA ALA A 6 -4.74 -7.18 -18.93
C ALA A 6 -5.60 -7.55 -17.71
N ILE A 7 -6.93 -7.47 -17.84
CA ILE A 7 -7.87 -7.86 -16.78
C ILE A 7 -7.72 -9.36 -16.46
N MET A 8 -7.70 -10.23 -17.47
CA MET A 8 -7.58 -11.68 -17.26
C MET A 8 -6.24 -12.05 -16.61
N ASN A 9 -5.14 -11.41 -17.03
CA ASN A 9 -3.84 -11.59 -16.39
C ASN A 9 -3.84 -11.10 -14.93
N GLY A 10 -4.47 -9.96 -14.66
CA GLY A 10 -4.59 -9.41 -13.31
C GLY A 10 -5.36 -10.34 -12.37
N ILE A 11 -6.48 -10.89 -12.83
CA ILE A 11 -7.28 -11.87 -12.06
C ILE A 11 -6.46 -13.15 -11.81
N GLY A 12 -5.75 -13.65 -12.82
CA GLY A 12 -4.89 -14.83 -12.68
C GLY A 12 -3.78 -14.64 -11.64
N LEU A 13 -3.06 -13.51 -11.71
CA LEU A 13 -2.04 -13.14 -10.73
C LEU A 13 -2.61 -12.98 -9.32
N PHE A 14 -3.79 -12.37 -9.19
CA PHE A 14 -4.47 -12.24 -7.91
C PHE A 14 -4.81 -13.61 -7.31
N ALA A 15 -5.38 -14.53 -8.09
CA ALA A 15 -5.70 -15.88 -7.65
C ALA A 15 -4.45 -16.66 -7.22
N ILE A 16 -3.36 -16.59 -7.99
CA ILE A 16 -2.08 -17.23 -7.64
C ILE A 16 -1.52 -16.67 -6.33
N SER A 17 -1.63 -15.36 -6.11
CA SER A 17 -1.17 -14.71 -4.88
C SER A 17 -1.93 -15.19 -3.63
N GLN A 18 -3.16 -15.68 -3.77
CA GLN A 18 -3.94 -16.25 -2.65
C GLN A 18 -3.55 -17.71 -2.33
N HIS A 19 -2.78 -18.38 -3.20
CA HIS A 19 -2.42 -19.78 -3.00
C HIS A 19 -1.48 -19.94 -1.77
N PRO A 20 -1.67 -20.96 -0.90
CA PRO A 20 -0.92 -21.09 0.36
C PRO A 20 0.61 -21.11 0.21
N VAL A 21 1.10 -21.63 -0.93
CA VAL A 21 2.53 -21.70 -1.24
C VAL A 21 3.13 -20.31 -1.55
N TYR A 22 2.34 -19.43 -2.15
CA TYR A 22 2.78 -18.09 -2.57
C TYR A 22 2.26 -16.97 -1.66
N SER A 23 1.32 -17.29 -0.76
CA SER A 23 0.73 -16.35 0.18
C SER A 23 1.69 -16.08 1.35
N LYS A 24 2.43 -14.99 1.25
CA LYS A 24 3.28 -14.49 2.34
C LYS A 24 2.42 -13.71 3.32
N ARG A 25 2.26 -14.26 4.54
CA ARG A 25 1.35 -13.76 5.58
C ARG A 25 1.59 -12.29 5.97
N LEU A 26 2.84 -11.81 5.90
CA LEU A 26 3.20 -10.46 6.29
C LEU A 26 3.14 -9.46 5.13
N ALA A 27 3.38 -9.91 3.89
CA ALA A 27 3.49 -9.02 2.73
C ALA A 27 2.20 -8.24 2.46
N GLY A 28 1.05 -8.94 2.40
CA GLY A 28 -0.25 -8.31 2.14
C GLY A 28 -0.61 -7.21 3.15
N PRO A 29 -0.64 -7.50 4.46
CA PRO A 29 -0.93 -6.50 5.48
C PRO A 29 0.04 -5.32 5.50
N LEU A 30 1.36 -5.56 5.34
CA LEU A 30 2.35 -4.47 5.32
C LEU A 30 2.19 -3.56 4.10
N ILE A 31 1.94 -4.13 2.92
CA ILE A 31 1.73 -3.35 1.70
C ILE A 31 0.43 -2.54 1.84
N ILE A 32 -0.68 -3.14 2.27
CA ILE A 32 -1.96 -2.43 2.43
C ILE A 32 -1.85 -1.33 3.48
N ALA A 33 -1.28 -1.61 4.66
CA ALA A 33 -1.10 -0.62 5.71
C ALA A 33 -0.13 0.50 5.26
N GLY A 34 0.97 0.14 4.61
CA GLY A 34 1.94 1.09 4.08
C GLY A 34 1.34 2.01 3.02
N THR A 35 0.62 1.46 2.05
CA THR A 35 -0.05 2.24 0.98
C THR A 35 -1.14 3.13 1.55
N THR A 36 -1.98 2.64 2.46
CA THR A 36 -3.06 3.45 3.06
C THR A 36 -2.49 4.61 3.88
N LEU A 37 -1.45 4.37 4.69
CA LEU A 37 -0.78 5.43 5.45
C LEU A 37 -0.06 6.43 4.54
N PHE A 38 0.72 5.95 3.56
CA PHE A 38 1.50 6.79 2.66
C PHE A 38 0.62 7.66 1.74
N SER A 39 -0.35 7.06 1.05
CA SER A 39 -1.23 7.80 0.15
C SER A 39 -2.26 8.61 0.92
N GLY A 40 -2.80 8.06 2.01
CA GLY A 40 -3.76 8.74 2.87
C GLY A 40 -3.17 10.00 3.50
N SER A 41 -1.92 9.96 3.97
CA SER A 41 -1.25 11.13 4.53
C SER A 41 -1.03 12.23 3.49
N ILE A 42 -0.63 11.88 2.26
CA ILE A 42 -0.47 12.84 1.17
C ILE A 42 -1.80 13.50 0.84
N PHE A 43 -2.87 12.72 0.63
CA PHE A 43 -4.19 13.29 0.34
C PHE A 43 -4.71 14.15 1.49
N ALA A 44 -4.51 13.71 2.74
CA ALA A 44 -4.90 14.48 3.91
C ALA A 44 -4.16 15.82 3.99
N LEU A 45 -2.84 15.83 3.76
CA LEU A 45 -2.02 17.03 3.73
C LEU A 45 -2.31 17.94 2.53
N LEU A 46 -2.84 17.40 1.42
CA LEU A 46 -3.17 18.17 0.24
C LEU A 46 -4.56 18.81 0.35
N LEU A 47 -5.58 18.04 0.76
CA LEU A 47 -6.98 18.46 0.80
C LEU A 47 -7.35 19.24 2.07
N TYR A 48 -6.71 18.93 3.20
CA TYR A 48 -7.15 19.42 4.52
C TYR A 48 -6.08 20.18 5.30
N ARG A 49 -4.99 20.60 4.63
CA ARG A 49 -3.83 21.26 5.26
C ARG A 49 -4.21 22.38 6.21
N GLU A 50 -5.08 23.28 5.77
CA GLU A 50 -5.47 24.48 6.51
C GLU A 50 -6.43 24.16 7.67
N LYS A 51 -7.24 23.10 7.54
CA LYS A 51 -8.17 22.66 8.59
C LYS A 51 -7.51 21.79 9.66
N MET A 52 -6.37 21.17 9.35
CA MET A 52 -5.68 20.25 10.26
C MET A 52 -4.88 20.95 11.37
N GLY A 53 -4.50 22.22 11.20
CA GLY A 53 -3.74 22.95 12.23
C GLY A 53 -2.51 22.17 12.73
N SER A 54 -2.48 21.86 14.04
CA SER A 54 -1.39 21.09 14.68
C SER A 54 -1.33 19.61 14.25
N PHE A 55 -2.44 19.01 13.80
CA PHE A 55 -2.46 17.60 13.37
C PHE A 55 -1.58 17.34 12.14
N ALA A 56 -1.35 18.36 11.31
CA ALA A 56 -0.46 18.25 10.15
C ALA A 56 0.98 17.84 10.53
N ARG A 57 1.43 18.15 11.75
CA ARG A 57 2.76 17.73 12.26
C ARG A 57 2.85 16.23 12.54
N VAL A 58 1.72 15.58 12.83
CA VAL A 58 1.64 14.13 13.03
C VAL A 58 1.42 13.41 11.70
N VAL A 59 0.63 13.98 10.80
CA VAL A 59 0.38 13.40 9.47
C VAL A 59 1.64 13.50 8.58
N GLY A 60 2.47 14.52 8.73
CA GLY A 60 3.75 14.64 8.02
C GLY A 60 4.64 13.38 8.09
N PRO A 61 5.04 12.91 9.29
CA PRO A 61 5.87 11.72 9.45
C PRO A 61 5.15 10.39 9.19
N THR A 62 3.81 10.37 9.02
CA THR A 62 3.12 9.13 8.63
C THR A 62 3.46 8.69 7.20
N THR A 63 3.85 9.62 6.32
CA THR A 63 4.31 9.30 4.96
C THR A 63 5.57 8.43 4.95
N PRO A 64 6.71 8.81 5.56
CA PRO A 64 7.90 7.95 5.57
C PRO A 64 7.67 6.63 6.32
N ILE A 65 6.84 6.61 7.38
CA ILE A 65 6.48 5.37 8.08
C ILE A 65 5.69 4.43 7.15
N GLY A 66 4.69 4.95 6.43
CA GLY A 66 3.95 4.21 5.42
C GLY A 66 4.86 3.66 4.33
N GLY A 67 5.83 4.46 3.87
CA GLY A 67 6.85 4.03 2.91
C GLY A 67 7.72 2.89 3.43
N LEU A 68 8.20 2.95 4.68
CA LEU A 68 8.98 1.88 5.31
C LEU A 68 8.18 0.58 5.45
N LEU A 69 6.91 0.66 5.84
CA LEU A 69 6.01 -0.50 5.88
C LEU A 69 5.85 -1.13 4.50
N MET A 70 5.70 -0.31 3.47
CA MET A 70 5.58 -0.78 2.09
C MET A 70 6.86 -1.51 1.65
N ILE A 71 8.04 -0.93 1.89
CA ILE A 71 9.33 -1.58 1.62
C ILE A 71 9.44 -2.92 2.36
N GLY A 72 9.10 -2.95 3.64
CA GLY A 72 9.10 -4.19 4.44
C GLY A 72 8.15 -5.25 3.87
N GLY A 73 6.97 -4.84 3.38
CA GLY A 73 6.01 -5.73 2.75
C GLY A 73 6.52 -6.34 1.44
N TYR A 74 7.18 -5.54 0.60
CA TYR A 74 7.83 -6.04 -0.62
C TYR A 74 9.05 -6.92 -0.32
N LEU A 75 9.87 -6.57 0.68
CA LEU A 75 10.98 -7.42 1.11
C LEU A 75 10.49 -8.76 1.67
N SER A 76 9.34 -8.78 2.36
CA SER A 76 8.70 -10.01 2.81
C SER A 76 8.23 -10.93 1.67
N LEU A 77 8.16 -10.46 0.42
CA LEU A 77 7.88 -11.34 -0.72
C LEU A 77 9.12 -12.12 -1.18
N LEU A 78 10.33 -11.64 -0.84
CA LEU A 78 11.59 -12.27 -1.23
C LEU A 78 11.95 -13.49 -0.36
N PHE A 79 11.44 -13.55 0.87
CA PHE A 79 11.77 -14.56 1.87
C PHE A 79 10.51 -15.31 2.33
#